data_AF-A0AB34IFI2-F1
#
_entry.id   AF-A0AB34IFI2-F1
#
_cell.length_a   1.000
_cell.length_b   1.000
_cell.length_c   1.000
_cell.angle_alpha   90.00
_cell.angle_beta   90.00
_cell.angle_gamma   90.00
#
_symmetry.space_group_name_H-M   'P 1'
#
loop_
_entity.id
_entity.type
_entity.pdbx_description
1 polymer ?
#
loop_
_entity_poly.entity_id
_entity_poly.type
_entity_poly.pdbx_seq_one_letter_code
_entity_poly.pdbx_strand_id
1 'polypeptide(L)'
;MPPSAEALALLRRLAPDDALSLAAARRPFPLASPLAGTSRLLITGCGHSGTHAVHAALRRHRLAASHEALGADATVGWPFAAHGAAAADLWPFRNASLLLAPHEPIFKLHRDPLFAVAALARGFTEDGRCIQRGYDGLSWALAGRFVSLPEPKAAARWYSCLLEPRARLRLALHYWVKWNLLADKWAAASFRVEALTFGRLAAVWCEYCARAASCVPAAARVCGAQGGDAERVVGEARTGHNSTANPVTWGELLQVEPGMAIIARLLAEDYGYTYPADPLLSPTKKLVGPRPKQASRTADSGS
;
A
#
# COMPACT_ATOMS: atom_id res chain seq x y z
N MET A 1 -8.51 -2.73 -10.43
CA MET A 1 -8.47 -4.21 -10.38
C MET A 1 -8.97 -4.63 -9.00
N PRO A 2 -9.81 -5.67 -8.88
CA PRO A 2 -10.14 -6.20 -7.55
C PRO A 2 -8.86 -6.73 -6.88
N PRO A 3 -8.75 -6.67 -5.54
CA PRO A 3 -7.63 -7.30 -4.83
C PRO A 3 -7.53 -8.77 -5.20
N SER A 4 -6.31 -9.33 -5.15
CA SER A 4 -6.05 -10.75 -5.33
C SER A 4 -7.08 -11.59 -4.57
N ALA A 5 -7.99 -12.23 -5.30
CA ALA A 5 -9.05 -13.03 -4.69
C ALA A 5 -8.44 -14.16 -3.85
N GLU A 6 -7.32 -14.72 -4.32
CA GLU A 6 -6.59 -15.78 -3.65
C GLU A 6 -5.87 -15.27 -2.40
N ALA A 7 -5.11 -14.17 -2.49
CA ALA A 7 -4.39 -13.64 -1.33
C ALA A 7 -5.37 -13.19 -0.22
N LEU A 8 -6.50 -12.58 -0.60
CA LEU A 8 -7.54 -12.19 0.35
C LEU A 8 -8.26 -13.40 0.95
N ALA A 9 -8.53 -14.45 0.16
CA ALA A 9 -9.09 -15.70 0.67
C ALA A 9 -8.13 -16.39 1.65
N LEU A 10 -6.83 -16.39 1.35
CA LEU A 10 -5.81 -16.92 2.26
C LEU A 10 -5.73 -16.09 3.55
N LEU A 11 -5.76 -14.76 3.46
CA LEU A 11 -5.81 -13.89 4.64
C LEU A 11 -7.03 -14.19 5.52
N ARG A 12 -8.23 -14.35 4.94
CA ARG A 12 -9.45 -14.72 5.68
C ARG A 12 -9.30 -16.03 6.44
N ARG A 13 -8.57 -17.00 5.90
CA ARG A 13 -8.34 -18.30 6.55
C ARG A 13 -7.32 -18.21 7.66
N LEU A 14 -6.21 -17.49 7.45
CA LEU A 14 -5.08 -17.44 8.38
C LEU A 14 -5.25 -16.39 9.48
N ALA A 15 -5.94 -15.28 9.18
CA ALA A 15 -6.15 -14.16 10.09
C ALA A 15 -7.52 -13.50 9.83
N PRO A 16 -8.62 -14.15 10.26
CA PRO A 16 -9.98 -13.70 9.97
C PRO A 16 -10.27 -12.28 10.48
N ASP A 17 -9.75 -11.90 11.65
CA ASP A 17 -9.93 -10.55 12.22
C ASP A 17 -9.28 -9.47 11.36
N ASP A 18 -8.11 -9.77 10.78
CA ASP A 18 -7.43 -8.87 9.84
C ASP A 18 -8.26 -8.66 8.58
N ALA A 19 -8.81 -9.74 8.04
CA ALA A 19 -9.65 -9.68 6.86
C ALA A 19 -10.98 -8.95 7.12
N LEU A 20 -11.56 -9.09 8.32
CA LEU A 20 -12.75 -8.35 8.74
C LEU A 20 -12.48 -6.85 8.84
N SER A 21 -11.35 -6.46 9.45
CA SER A 21 -10.93 -5.06 9.52
C SER A 21 -10.77 -4.43 8.12
N LEU A 22 -10.10 -5.15 7.21
CA LEU A 22 -9.96 -4.72 5.82
C LEU A 22 -11.32 -4.63 5.11
N ALA A 23 -12.24 -5.55 5.36
CA ALA A 23 -13.58 -5.51 4.76
C ALA A 23 -14.39 -4.30 5.25
N ALA A 24 -14.33 -3.98 6.54
CA ALA A 24 -15.03 -2.87 7.18
C ALA A 24 -14.47 -1.48 6.82
N ALA A 25 -13.24 -1.42 6.29
CA ALA A 25 -12.62 -0.17 5.88
C ALA A 25 -13.50 0.57 4.86
N ARG A 26 -13.73 1.86 5.11
CA ARG A 26 -14.49 2.77 4.24
C ARG A 26 -13.56 3.45 3.24
N ARG A 27 -14.13 3.87 2.11
CA ARG A 27 -13.41 4.65 1.10
C ARG A 27 -12.83 5.91 1.75
N PRO A 28 -11.56 6.27 1.46
CA PRO A 28 -10.89 7.30 2.23
C PRO A 28 -11.29 8.75 1.92
N PHE A 29 -11.89 8.97 0.75
CA PHE A 29 -12.29 10.30 0.28
C PHE A 29 -13.69 10.23 -0.32
N PRO A 30 -14.46 11.32 -0.24
CA PRO A 30 -15.75 11.41 -0.92
C PRO A 30 -15.56 11.19 -2.42
N LEU A 31 -16.58 10.60 -3.05
CA LEU A 31 -16.64 10.53 -4.51
C LEU A 31 -16.67 11.95 -5.07
N ALA A 32 -15.92 12.18 -6.14
CA ALA A 32 -16.03 13.42 -6.88
C ALA A 32 -17.45 13.55 -7.45
N SER A 33 -18.12 14.66 -7.17
CA SER A 33 -19.34 15.00 -7.90
C SER A 33 -18.96 15.36 -9.33
N PRO A 34 -19.61 14.77 -10.35
CA PRO A 34 -19.36 15.13 -11.77
C PRO A 34 -19.54 16.63 -12.02
N LEU A 35 -20.42 17.28 -11.26
CA LEU A 35 -20.75 18.70 -11.38
C LEU A 35 -19.75 19.62 -10.68
N ALA A 36 -18.95 19.12 -9.74
CA ALA A 36 -18.11 19.97 -8.90
C ALA A 36 -16.79 20.39 -9.56
N GLY A 37 -16.41 19.80 -10.70
CA GLY A 37 -15.24 20.21 -11.51
C GLY A 37 -13.88 20.22 -10.78
N THR A 38 -13.80 19.66 -9.57
CA THR A 38 -12.70 19.91 -8.61
C THR A 38 -12.07 18.63 -8.05
N SER A 39 -12.30 17.48 -8.72
CA SER A 39 -11.60 16.23 -8.38
C SER A 39 -10.09 16.40 -8.54
N ARG A 40 -9.29 15.51 -7.97
CA ARG A 40 -7.84 15.52 -8.17
C ARG A 40 -7.34 14.10 -8.16
N LEU A 41 -6.24 13.87 -8.88
CA LEU A 41 -5.60 12.58 -8.87
C LEU A 41 -5.08 12.29 -7.45
N LEU A 42 -5.41 11.13 -6.91
CA LEU A 42 -4.67 10.58 -5.78
C LEU A 42 -3.75 9.48 -6.27
N ILE A 43 -2.48 9.56 -5.93
CA ILE A 43 -1.53 8.46 -6.06
C ILE A 43 -1.13 8.01 -4.66
N THR A 44 -1.47 6.78 -4.31
CA THR A 44 -1.15 6.19 -3.02
C THR A 44 -0.42 4.86 -3.18
N GLY A 45 -0.09 4.20 -2.08
CA GLY A 45 0.63 2.94 -2.04
C GLY A 45 1.02 2.61 -0.61
N CYS A 46 1.82 1.57 -0.40
CA CYS A 46 2.48 1.37 0.88
C CYS A 46 3.65 2.35 1.07
N GLY A 47 4.12 2.54 2.30
CA GLY A 47 5.43 3.16 2.54
C GLY A 47 6.50 2.49 1.68
N HIS A 48 7.46 3.28 1.17
CA HIS A 48 8.50 2.83 0.23
C HIS A 48 8.01 2.28 -1.13
N SER A 49 6.76 2.53 -1.53
CA SER A 49 6.25 2.17 -2.88
C SER A 49 6.73 3.08 -4.02
N GLY A 50 7.55 4.10 -3.73
CA GLY A 50 8.04 5.07 -4.73
C GLY A 50 7.14 6.29 -4.94
N THR A 51 6.32 6.65 -3.95
CA THR A 51 5.48 7.86 -3.96
C THR A 51 6.29 9.15 -4.18
N HIS A 52 7.48 9.28 -3.59
CA HIS A 52 8.36 10.43 -3.85
C HIS A 52 8.83 10.51 -5.31
N ALA A 53 9.14 9.37 -5.93
CA ALA A 53 9.59 9.34 -7.33
C ALA A 53 8.47 9.78 -8.27
N VAL A 54 7.25 9.28 -8.06
CA VAL A 54 6.08 9.72 -8.85
C VAL A 54 5.76 11.19 -8.60
N HIS A 55 5.82 11.67 -7.36
CA HIS A 55 5.64 13.08 -7.06
C HIS A 55 6.64 13.96 -7.83
N ALA A 56 7.92 13.60 -7.81
CA ALA A 56 8.95 14.31 -8.57
C ALA A 56 8.68 14.30 -10.08
N ALA A 57 8.27 13.17 -10.65
CA ALA A 57 7.90 13.06 -12.06
C ALA A 57 6.73 14.00 -12.41
N LEU A 58 5.64 13.99 -11.64
CA LEU A 58 4.50 14.88 -11.85
C LEU A 58 4.93 16.36 -11.85
N ARG A 59 5.80 16.75 -10.91
CA ARG A 59 6.33 18.13 -10.81
C ARG A 59 7.17 18.53 -12.02
N ARG A 60 8.00 17.63 -12.54
CA ARG A 60 8.79 17.87 -13.77
C ARG A 60 7.90 18.12 -14.99
N HIS A 61 6.75 17.43 -15.05
CA HIS A 61 5.70 17.69 -16.05
C HIS A 61 4.76 18.85 -15.69
N ARG A 62 5.20 19.77 -14.82
CA ARG A 62 4.51 21.01 -14.45
C ARG A 62 3.12 20.80 -13.85
N LEU A 63 2.87 19.65 -13.24
CA LEU A 63 1.66 19.42 -12.47
C LEU A 63 1.83 19.99 -11.05
N ALA A 64 0.78 20.63 -10.54
CA ALA A 64 0.68 21.11 -9.18
C ALA A 64 0.41 19.93 -8.22
N ALA A 65 1.39 19.03 -8.14
CA ALA A 65 1.38 17.85 -7.28
C ALA A 65 1.99 18.16 -5.90
N SER A 66 1.39 17.61 -4.84
CA SER A 66 1.89 17.72 -3.47
C SER A 66 2.07 16.34 -2.86
N HIS A 67 3.16 16.15 -2.10
CA HIS A 67 3.42 14.92 -1.37
C HIS A 67 2.96 15.09 0.08
N GLU A 68 2.06 14.20 0.53
CA GLU A 68 1.44 14.23 1.86
C GLU A 68 0.77 15.57 2.23
N ALA A 69 0.40 16.33 1.21
CA ALA A 69 -0.32 17.59 1.28
C ALA A 69 -1.27 17.72 0.07
N LEU A 70 -2.24 18.63 0.14
CA LEU A 70 -3.25 18.78 -0.89
C LEU A 70 -2.63 19.46 -2.12
N GLY A 71 -2.54 18.76 -3.24
CA GLY A 71 -2.08 19.33 -4.51
C GLY A 71 -3.25 19.78 -5.37
N ALA A 72 -3.09 20.86 -6.13
CA ALA A 72 -4.15 21.37 -6.99
C ALA A 72 -4.50 20.37 -8.11
N ASP A 73 -3.51 19.70 -8.68
CA ASP A 73 -3.68 18.70 -9.75
C ASP A 73 -3.64 17.25 -9.20
N ALA A 74 -2.71 16.97 -8.27
CA ALA A 74 -2.51 15.63 -7.73
C ALA A 74 -2.03 15.64 -6.28
N THR A 75 -2.53 14.70 -5.47
CA THR A 75 -2.04 14.39 -4.13
C THR A 75 -1.31 13.06 -4.17
N VAL A 76 -0.12 12.98 -3.57
CA VAL A 76 0.70 11.77 -3.57
C VAL A 76 1.07 11.40 -2.14
N GLY A 77 0.87 10.15 -1.72
CA GLY A 77 1.27 9.72 -0.38
C GLY A 77 0.69 8.37 0.03
N TRP A 78 1.45 7.64 0.85
CA TRP A 78 1.02 6.35 1.38
C TRP A 78 -0.12 6.43 2.43
N PRO A 79 -0.25 7.50 3.26
CA PRO A 79 -1.29 7.56 4.28
C PRO A 79 -2.71 7.48 3.72
N PHE A 80 -2.88 7.96 2.49
CA PHE A 80 -4.16 8.16 1.83
C PHE A 80 -4.87 6.86 1.38
N ALA A 81 -4.27 5.68 1.58
CA ALA A 81 -4.98 4.42 1.39
C ALA A 81 -6.07 4.19 2.46
N ALA A 82 -6.00 4.90 3.58
CA ALA A 82 -6.91 4.77 4.71
C ALA A 82 -7.45 6.13 5.20
N HIS A 83 -8.63 6.11 5.80
CA HIS A 83 -9.28 7.29 6.40
C HIS A 83 -10.19 6.88 7.56
N GLY A 84 -10.38 7.82 8.48
CA GLY A 84 -11.43 7.78 9.49
C GLY A 84 -11.38 9.02 10.37
N ALA A 85 -12.43 9.26 11.16
CA ALA A 85 -12.45 10.36 12.14
C ALA A 85 -11.25 10.30 13.11
N ALA A 86 -10.80 9.09 13.44
CA ALA A 86 -9.61 8.85 14.26
C ALA A 86 -8.28 9.26 13.59
N ALA A 87 -8.29 9.62 12.30
CA ALA A 87 -7.11 10.07 11.57
C ALA A 87 -6.85 11.56 11.74
N ALA A 88 -7.86 12.37 12.10
CA ALA A 88 -7.78 13.84 12.08
C ALA A 88 -6.65 14.40 12.95
N ASP A 89 -6.32 13.74 14.07
CA ASP A 89 -5.24 14.17 14.96
C ASP A 89 -3.84 13.65 14.53
N LEU A 90 -3.82 12.73 13.58
CA LEU A 90 -2.61 12.05 13.11
C LEU A 90 -2.06 12.73 11.87
N TRP A 91 -0.74 12.68 11.72
CA TRP A 91 -0.09 13.16 10.51
C TRP A 91 -0.41 12.23 9.32
N PRO A 92 -0.54 12.74 8.07
CA PRO A 92 -0.53 14.15 7.65
C PRO A 92 -1.92 14.84 7.75
N PHE A 93 -2.90 14.15 8.32
CA PHE A 93 -4.32 14.51 8.31
C PHE A 93 -4.75 15.62 9.27
N ARG A 94 -3.82 16.20 10.04
CA ARG A 94 -4.06 17.40 10.86
C ARG A 94 -4.63 18.58 10.06
N ASN A 95 -4.44 18.60 8.75
CA ASN A 95 -5.14 19.53 7.87
C ASN A 95 -6.47 18.92 7.41
N ALA A 96 -7.58 19.34 8.01
CA ALA A 96 -8.92 18.88 7.67
C ALA A 96 -9.28 19.03 6.17
N SER A 97 -8.66 19.98 5.47
CA SER A 97 -8.90 20.20 4.03
C SER A 97 -8.45 19.02 3.16
N LEU A 98 -7.42 18.27 3.60
CA LEU A 98 -6.98 17.04 2.93
C LEU A 98 -8.05 15.96 2.96
N LEU A 99 -8.80 15.89 4.07
CA LEU A 99 -9.77 14.83 4.33
C LEU A 99 -11.09 15.03 3.57
N LEU A 100 -11.43 16.29 3.28
CA LEU A 100 -12.68 16.66 2.64
C LEU A 100 -12.57 16.79 1.12
N ALA A 101 -11.35 16.89 0.59
CA ALA A 101 -11.14 17.02 -0.84
C ALA A 101 -11.49 15.72 -1.56
N PRO A 102 -12.29 15.77 -2.65
CA PRO A 102 -12.55 14.60 -3.46
C PRO A 102 -11.32 14.20 -4.27
N HIS A 103 -11.02 12.90 -4.26
CA HIS A 103 -9.95 12.32 -5.07
C HIS A 103 -10.51 11.25 -6.01
N GLU A 104 -10.35 11.50 -7.30
CA GLU A 104 -10.74 10.60 -8.38
C GLU A 104 -9.97 11.00 -9.66
N PRO A 105 -9.25 10.07 -10.31
CA PRO A 105 -9.08 8.67 -9.90
C PRO A 105 -8.15 8.50 -8.70
N ILE A 106 -8.22 7.33 -8.09
CA ILE A 106 -7.22 6.84 -7.12
C ILE A 106 -6.34 5.81 -7.81
N PHE A 107 -5.05 6.11 -7.94
CA PHE A 107 -4.04 5.21 -8.47
C PHE A 107 -3.17 4.67 -7.34
N LYS A 108 -2.82 3.40 -7.44
CA LYS A 108 -1.96 2.71 -6.48
C LYS A 108 -0.59 2.46 -7.08
N LEU A 109 0.45 2.67 -6.27
CA LEU A 109 1.81 2.23 -6.53
C LEU A 109 2.12 1.01 -5.66
N HIS A 110 2.85 0.08 -6.25
CA HIS A 110 3.44 -1.04 -5.55
C HIS A 110 4.90 -1.22 -6.01
N ARG A 111 5.73 -1.64 -5.06
CA ARG A 111 7.15 -1.99 -5.21
C ARG A 111 7.31 -3.47 -4.89
N ASP A 112 8.36 -4.10 -5.43
CA ASP A 112 8.68 -5.49 -5.12
C ASP A 112 8.70 -5.69 -3.59
N PRO A 113 7.95 -6.66 -3.05
CA PRO A 113 7.85 -6.89 -1.61
C PRO A 113 9.20 -7.10 -0.94
N LEU A 114 10.15 -7.78 -1.59
CA LEU A 114 11.45 -8.08 -0.98
C LEU A 114 12.26 -6.79 -0.74
N PHE A 115 12.14 -5.82 -1.63
CA PHE A 115 12.78 -4.52 -1.47
C PHE A 115 12.00 -3.61 -0.52
N ALA A 116 10.67 -3.57 -0.67
CA ALA A 116 9.81 -2.72 0.15
C ALA A 116 9.82 -3.15 1.62
N VAL A 117 9.68 -4.44 1.91
CA VAL A 117 9.71 -4.99 3.27
C VAL A 117 11.08 -4.80 3.90
N ALA A 118 12.18 -5.02 3.16
CA ALA A 118 13.51 -4.73 3.66
C ALA A 118 13.68 -3.25 4.04
N ALA A 119 13.18 -2.32 3.22
CA ALA A 119 13.24 -0.89 3.52
C ALA A 119 12.39 -0.52 4.74
N LEU A 120 11.13 -0.98 4.77
CA LEU A 120 10.20 -0.77 5.89
C LEU A 120 10.74 -1.32 7.21
N ALA A 121 11.39 -2.49 7.18
CA ALA A 121 12.00 -3.09 8.37
C ALA A 121 13.13 -2.23 8.95
N ARG A 122 13.76 -1.36 8.14
CA ARG A 122 14.76 -0.40 8.62
C ARG A 122 14.13 0.94 9.05
N GLY A 123 12.98 1.31 8.48
CA GLY A 123 12.11 2.40 8.92
C GLY A 123 11.40 3.10 7.76
N PHE A 124 10.44 3.97 8.03
CA PHE A 124 9.74 4.82 7.04
C PHE A 124 10.58 6.02 6.55
N THR A 125 11.73 6.28 7.15
CA THR A 125 12.58 7.43 6.81
C THR A 125 13.39 7.20 5.53
N GLU A 126 13.86 8.30 4.94
CA GLU A 126 14.58 8.30 3.67
C GLU A 126 15.93 7.59 3.72
N ASP A 127 16.61 7.67 4.86
CA ASP A 127 17.90 7.04 5.11
C ASP A 127 17.78 5.58 5.58
N GLY A 128 16.55 5.09 5.76
CA GLY A 128 16.28 3.79 6.36
C GLY A 128 16.84 3.66 7.78
N ARG A 129 17.12 4.76 8.49
CA ARG A 129 17.51 4.69 9.90
C ARG A 129 16.25 4.80 10.74
N CYS A 130 16.08 3.89 11.69
CA CYS A 130 15.00 4.04 12.62
C CYS A 130 15.31 5.15 13.61
N ILE A 131 14.54 6.24 13.55
CA ILE A 131 14.69 7.38 14.44
C ILE A 131 13.48 7.40 15.38
N GLN A 132 13.69 7.04 16.65
CA GLN A 132 12.64 6.89 17.67
C GLN A 132 11.72 8.11 17.84
N ARG A 133 12.22 9.33 17.59
CA ARG A 133 11.44 10.57 17.74
C ARG A 133 11.05 11.21 16.41
N GLY A 134 11.09 10.44 15.32
CA GLY A 134 10.83 10.92 13.96
C GLY A 134 9.53 10.42 13.36
N TYR A 135 9.38 10.66 12.07
CA TYR A 135 8.22 10.23 11.27
C TYR A 135 7.98 8.71 11.27
N ASP A 136 8.98 7.88 11.62
CA ASP A 136 8.82 6.43 11.69
C ASP A 136 7.75 6.00 12.72
N GLY A 137 7.88 6.46 13.97
CA GLY A 137 6.92 6.13 15.02
C GLY A 137 5.50 6.59 14.69
N LEU A 138 5.37 7.81 14.14
CA LEU A 138 4.07 8.33 13.66
C LEU A 138 3.48 7.49 12.54
N SER A 139 4.32 7.04 11.59
CA SER A 139 3.89 6.25 10.45
C SER A 139 3.39 4.88 10.90
N TRP A 140 4.09 4.20 11.81
CA TRP A 140 3.62 2.94 12.40
C TRP A 140 2.36 3.12 13.24
N ALA A 141 2.27 4.20 14.02
CA ALA A 141 1.08 4.50 14.82
C ALA A 141 -0.14 4.74 13.93
N LEU A 142 0.02 5.50 12.85
CA LEU A 142 -1.02 5.72 11.85
C LEU A 142 -1.41 4.40 11.18
N ALA A 143 -0.44 3.62 10.72
CA ALA A 143 -0.70 2.35 10.06
C ALA A 143 -1.48 1.39 10.97
N GLY A 144 -1.06 1.28 12.23
CA GLY A 144 -1.69 0.42 13.25
C GLY A 144 -3.12 0.81 13.61
N ARG A 145 -3.60 2.01 13.22
CA ARG A 145 -5.01 2.41 13.40
C ARG A 145 -5.94 1.82 12.35
N PHE A 146 -5.42 1.49 11.17
CA PHE A 146 -6.24 1.06 10.03
C PHE A 146 -6.02 -0.40 9.67
N VAL A 147 -4.86 -0.96 10.00
CA VAL A 147 -4.57 -2.38 9.84
C VAL A 147 -4.00 -2.91 11.14
N SER A 148 -4.42 -4.10 11.57
CA SER A 148 -3.84 -4.70 12.77
C SER A 148 -2.38 -5.08 12.50
N LEU A 149 -1.49 -4.81 13.44
CA LEU A 149 -0.06 -5.11 13.34
C LEU A 149 0.35 -6.04 14.49
N PRO A 150 1.29 -6.99 14.27
CA PRO A 150 1.66 -8.01 15.25
C PRO A 150 2.35 -7.47 16.51
N GLU A 151 2.66 -6.17 16.57
CA GLU A 151 3.33 -5.51 17.70
C GLU A 151 2.61 -4.19 18.05
N PRO A 152 1.36 -4.23 18.56
CA PRO A 152 0.51 -3.04 18.68
C PRO A 152 1.09 -1.98 19.62
N LYS A 153 1.82 -2.41 20.67
CA LYS A 153 2.50 -1.49 21.60
C LYS A 153 3.65 -0.75 20.93
N ALA A 154 4.40 -1.43 20.05
CA ALA A 154 5.52 -0.83 19.33
C ALA A 154 5.02 0.13 18.25
N ALA A 155 3.92 -0.22 17.57
CA ALA A 155 3.24 0.67 16.63
C ALA A 155 2.67 1.91 17.34
N ALA A 156 2.07 1.78 18.53
CA ALA A 156 1.39 2.88 19.21
C ALA A 156 2.31 3.88 19.92
N ARG A 157 3.55 3.51 20.29
CA ARG A 157 4.39 4.31 21.20
C ARG A 157 5.81 4.58 20.71
N TRP A 158 6.02 4.69 19.39
CA TRP A 158 7.30 5.14 18.83
C TRP A 158 8.49 4.19 19.13
N TYR A 159 8.19 2.94 19.48
CA TYR A 159 9.19 1.94 19.87
C TYR A 159 9.49 0.93 18.76
N SER A 160 9.03 1.17 17.53
CA SER A 160 9.38 0.37 16.34
C SER A 160 10.90 0.18 16.21
N CYS A 161 11.69 1.17 16.61
CA CYS A 161 13.15 1.13 16.59
C CYS A 161 13.79 0.26 17.67
N LEU A 162 13.06 -0.08 18.73
CA LEU A 162 13.53 -0.96 19.80
C LEU A 162 13.20 -2.43 19.54
N LEU A 163 12.42 -2.71 18.50
CA LEU A 163 12.12 -4.08 18.13
C LEU A 163 13.38 -4.75 17.58
N GLU A 164 13.55 -6.01 17.97
CA GLU A 164 14.56 -6.89 17.38
C GLU A 164 14.41 -6.96 15.86
N PRO A 165 15.50 -7.14 15.09
CA PRO A 165 15.46 -7.14 13.62
C PRO A 165 14.39 -8.08 13.04
N ARG A 166 14.24 -9.27 13.62
CA ARG A 166 13.22 -10.26 13.22
C ARG A 166 11.78 -9.74 13.45
N ALA A 167 11.52 -9.07 14.56
CA ALA A 167 10.20 -8.49 14.87
C ALA A 167 9.89 -7.29 13.95
N ARG A 168 10.90 -6.49 13.60
CA ARG A 168 10.74 -5.41 12.60
C ARG A 168 10.43 -5.94 11.22
N LEU A 169 11.08 -7.02 10.82
CA LEU A 169 10.80 -7.68 9.55
C LEU A 169 9.37 -8.23 9.50
N ARG A 170 8.91 -8.84 10.60
CA ARG A 170 7.52 -9.29 10.76
C ARG A 170 6.53 -8.13 10.65
N LEU A 171 6.78 -7.04 11.38
CA LEU A 171 5.95 -5.82 11.36
C LEU A 171 5.84 -5.25 9.94
N ALA A 172 6.96 -5.13 9.24
CA ALA A 172 7.04 -4.64 7.87
C ALA A 172 6.28 -5.53 6.88
N LEU A 173 6.41 -6.85 6.99
CA LEU A 173 5.70 -7.80 6.15
C LEU A 173 4.17 -7.69 6.32
N HIS A 174 3.68 -7.67 7.56
CA HIS A 174 2.25 -7.51 7.84
C HIS A 174 1.71 -6.19 7.29
N TYR A 175 2.45 -5.09 7.51
CA TYR A 175 2.05 -3.80 6.97
C TYR A 175 2.02 -3.80 5.45
N TRP A 176 3.06 -4.31 4.79
CA TRP A 176 3.12 -4.34 3.33
C TRP A 176 1.91 -5.10 2.75
N VAL A 177 1.60 -6.28 3.28
CA VAL A 177 0.45 -7.10 2.83
C VAL A 177 -0.86 -6.35 3.04
N LYS A 178 -1.14 -5.95 4.27
CA LYS A 178 -2.46 -5.42 4.64
C LYS A 178 -2.71 -4.05 4.04
N TRP A 179 -1.68 -3.19 3.97
CA TRP A 179 -1.82 -1.86 3.40
C TRP A 179 -2.01 -1.92 1.88
N ASN A 180 -1.31 -2.83 1.19
CA ASN A 180 -1.53 -3.01 -0.25
C ASN A 180 -2.93 -3.55 -0.55
N LEU A 181 -3.43 -4.53 0.23
CA LEU A 181 -4.81 -5.01 0.12
C LEU A 181 -5.83 -3.90 0.38
N LEU A 182 -5.58 -3.04 1.37
CA LEU A 182 -6.42 -1.90 1.67
C LEU A 182 -6.45 -0.90 0.49
N ALA A 183 -5.28 -0.56 -0.05
CA ALA A 183 -5.16 0.33 -1.20
C ALA A 183 -5.85 -0.24 -2.46
N ASP A 184 -5.79 -1.55 -2.68
CA ASP A 184 -6.46 -2.21 -3.82
C ASP A 184 -7.98 -2.03 -3.82
N LYS A 185 -8.62 -1.90 -2.64
CA LYS A 185 -10.08 -1.69 -2.56
C LYS A 185 -10.55 -0.44 -3.30
N TRP A 186 -9.68 0.57 -3.39
CA TRP A 186 -10.04 1.90 -3.89
C TRP A 186 -9.37 2.24 -5.23
N ALA A 187 -8.40 1.44 -5.65
CA ALA A 187 -7.57 1.74 -6.80
C ALA A 187 -8.32 1.53 -8.12
N ALA A 188 -8.47 2.61 -8.89
CA ALA A 188 -8.90 2.55 -10.28
C ALA A 188 -7.85 1.85 -11.16
N ALA A 189 -6.56 2.07 -10.87
CA ALA A 189 -5.43 1.43 -11.52
C ALA A 189 -4.27 1.22 -10.52
N SER A 190 -3.43 0.22 -10.79
CA SER A 190 -2.27 -0.12 -9.96
C SER A 190 -1.02 -0.22 -10.83
N PHE A 191 0.12 0.27 -10.34
CA PHE A 191 1.37 0.38 -11.09
C PHE A 191 2.55 -0.19 -10.32
N ARG A 192 3.33 -1.03 -11.01
CA ARG A 192 4.67 -1.41 -10.56
C ARG A 192 5.60 -0.22 -10.76
N VAL A 193 6.13 0.33 -9.67
CA VAL A 193 6.89 1.58 -9.72
C VAL A 193 8.16 1.44 -10.58
N GLU A 194 8.81 0.28 -10.54
CA GLU A 194 10.05 -0.05 -11.27
C GLU A 194 9.87 -0.05 -12.80
N ALA A 195 8.63 -0.24 -13.27
CA ALA A 195 8.29 -0.25 -14.69
C ALA A 195 7.42 0.96 -15.09
N LEU A 196 7.19 1.89 -14.17
CA LEU A 196 6.33 3.05 -14.42
C LEU A 196 7.10 4.11 -15.19
N THR A 197 6.52 4.54 -16.31
CA THR A 197 6.91 5.76 -17.03
C THR A 197 5.83 6.82 -16.84
N PHE A 198 6.20 8.09 -17.01
CA PHE A 198 5.20 9.16 -16.99
C PHE A 198 4.18 8.98 -18.11
N GLY A 199 4.63 8.62 -19.33
CA GLY A 199 3.72 8.34 -20.45
C GLY A 199 2.67 7.27 -20.14
N ARG A 200 3.05 6.19 -19.43
CA ARG A 200 2.09 5.16 -19.00
C ARG A 200 1.10 5.67 -17.96
N LEU A 201 1.57 6.43 -16.97
CA LEU A 201 0.71 7.03 -15.95
C LEU A 201 -0.32 7.99 -16.59
N ALA A 202 0.16 8.85 -17.48
CA ALA A 202 -0.63 9.81 -18.25
C ALA A 202 -1.70 9.09 -19.10
N ALA A 203 -1.31 8.06 -19.87
CA ALA A 203 -2.23 7.32 -20.72
C ALA A 203 -3.39 6.71 -19.93
N VAL A 204 -3.10 6.05 -18.80
CA VAL A 204 -4.14 5.46 -17.94
C VAL A 204 -5.02 6.54 -17.29
N TRP A 205 -4.43 7.68 -16.91
CA TRP A 205 -5.22 8.82 -16.43
C TRP A 205 -6.18 9.32 -17.48
N CYS A 206 -5.72 9.51 -18.72
CA CYS A 206 -6.54 9.96 -19.85
C CYS A 206 -7.67 8.98 -20.18
N GLU A 207 -7.39 7.67 -20.19
CA GLU A 207 -8.40 6.64 -20.42
C GLU A 207 -9.48 6.65 -19.33
N TYR A 208 -9.08 6.76 -18.07
CA TYR A 208 -10.03 6.91 -16.96
C TYR A 208 -10.93 8.13 -17.20
N CYS A 209 -10.30 9.25 -17.53
CA CYS A 209 -10.92 10.53 -17.78
C CYS A 209 -11.98 10.49 -18.89
N ALA A 210 -11.62 9.85 -20.02
CA ALA A 210 -12.52 9.69 -21.16
C ALA A 210 -13.78 8.88 -20.80
N ARG A 211 -13.64 7.85 -19.96
CA ARG A 211 -14.77 7.00 -19.53
C ARG A 211 -15.66 7.68 -18.49
N ALA A 212 -15.07 8.43 -17.56
CA ALA A 212 -15.81 9.05 -16.46
C ALA A 212 -16.61 10.30 -16.89
N ALA A 213 -16.36 10.83 -18.10
CA ALA A 213 -16.90 12.12 -18.57
C ALA A 213 -16.65 13.30 -17.61
N SER A 214 -15.69 13.15 -16.70
CA SER A 214 -15.33 14.14 -15.69
C SER A 214 -13.82 14.17 -15.53
N CYS A 215 -13.20 15.25 -16.00
CA CYS A 215 -11.77 15.49 -15.88
C CYS A 215 -11.50 16.83 -15.27
N VAL A 216 -10.44 16.89 -14.47
CA VAL A 216 -9.84 18.18 -14.17
C VAL A 216 -9.10 18.74 -15.38
N PRO A 217 -9.00 20.07 -15.48
CA PRO A 217 -8.16 20.74 -16.48
C PRO A 217 -6.74 20.19 -16.55
N ALA A 218 -6.20 19.71 -15.42
CA ALA A 218 -4.89 19.08 -15.34
C ALA A 218 -4.75 17.84 -16.22
N ALA A 219 -5.75 16.96 -16.18
CA ALA A 219 -5.75 15.76 -17.00
C ALA A 219 -5.80 16.13 -18.48
N ALA A 220 -6.60 17.10 -18.88
CA ALA A 220 -6.65 17.58 -20.26
C ALA A 220 -5.29 18.09 -20.77
N ARG A 221 -4.52 18.82 -19.93
CA ARG A 221 -3.16 19.26 -20.27
C ARG A 221 -2.22 18.07 -20.53
N VAL A 222 -2.31 17.03 -19.70
CA VAL A 222 -1.52 15.81 -19.83
C VAL A 222 -1.94 15.00 -21.06
N CYS A 223 -3.24 14.92 -21.34
CA CYS A 223 -3.79 14.17 -22.47
C CYS A 223 -3.55 14.82 -23.83
N GLY A 224 -3.39 16.15 -23.87
CA GLY A 224 -3.03 16.86 -25.10
C GLY A 224 -1.54 16.76 -25.46
N ALA A 225 -0.68 16.50 -24.47
CA ALA A 225 0.77 16.43 -24.64
C ALA A 225 1.27 15.03 -25.09
N GLN A 226 0.48 14.29 -25.87
CA GLN A 226 0.80 12.92 -26.31
C GLN A 226 2.04 12.86 -27.20
N GLY A 227 3.21 12.85 -26.56
CA GLY A 227 4.51 12.59 -27.15
C GLY A 227 5.27 11.64 -26.24
N GLY A 228 4.92 10.35 -26.31
CA GLY A 228 5.73 9.18 -26.00
C GLY A 228 6.83 9.27 -24.95
N ASP A 229 6.62 9.96 -23.82
CA ASP A 229 7.69 10.13 -22.86
C ASP A 229 7.99 8.79 -22.16
N ALA A 230 9.08 8.17 -22.62
CA ALA A 230 9.62 6.94 -22.09
C ALA A 230 10.40 7.16 -20.78
N GLU A 231 10.43 8.41 -20.26
CA GLU A 231 11.06 8.74 -19.01
C GLU A 231 10.55 7.83 -17.88
N ARG A 232 11.48 7.07 -17.31
CA ARG A 232 11.23 6.21 -16.16
C ARG A 232 11.10 7.05 -14.91
N VAL A 233 10.02 6.83 -14.17
CA VAL A 233 9.76 7.54 -12.91
C VAL A 233 10.85 7.30 -11.86
N VAL A 234 11.44 6.10 -11.82
CA VAL A 234 12.38 5.69 -10.77
C VAL A 234 13.84 6.07 -11.07
N GLY A 235 14.13 6.60 -12.27
CA GLY A 235 15.48 6.90 -12.73
C GLY A 235 16.26 7.89 -11.85
N GLU A 236 15.56 8.75 -11.12
CA GLU A 236 16.16 9.84 -10.31
C GLU A 236 15.67 9.85 -8.85
N ALA A 237 15.09 8.75 -8.35
CA ALA A 237 14.72 8.70 -6.94
C ALA A 237 15.96 8.95 -6.07
N ARG A 238 15.85 9.86 -5.07
CA ARG A 238 16.95 10.34 -4.22
C ARG A 238 17.93 9.22 -3.87
N THR A 239 19.23 9.53 -3.93
CA THR A 239 20.37 8.72 -3.49
C THR A 239 20.20 8.27 -2.04
N GLY A 240 19.44 7.18 -1.83
CA GLY A 240 19.03 6.68 -0.52
C GLY A 240 17.84 5.73 -0.59
N HIS A 241 16.83 6.04 -1.40
CA HIS A 241 15.64 5.20 -1.59
C HIS A 241 15.78 4.08 -2.63
N ASN A 242 16.85 4.16 -3.42
CA ASN A 242 17.25 3.17 -4.42
C ASN A 242 18.35 2.24 -3.90
N SER A 243 18.53 2.16 -2.57
CA SER A 243 19.38 1.13 -1.97
C SER A 243 18.75 -0.25 -2.24
N THR A 244 19.09 -0.78 -3.41
CA THR A 244 18.99 -2.19 -3.80
C THR A 244 19.92 -3.07 -2.96
N ALA A 245 20.62 -2.49 -1.98
CA ALA A 245 21.85 -3.06 -1.47
C ALA A 245 21.67 -4.38 -0.73
N ASN A 246 20.47 -4.70 -0.21
CA ASN A 246 20.17 -6.01 0.39
C ASN A 246 18.65 -6.24 0.42
N PRO A 247 18.02 -6.81 -0.63
CA PRO A 247 16.66 -7.29 -0.52
C PRO A 247 16.61 -8.45 0.48
N VAL A 248 15.52 -8.58 1.23
CA VAL A 248 15.26 -9.82 1.97
C VAL A 248 14.90 -10.93 0.98
N THR A 249 15.04 -12.17 1.39
CA THR A 249 14.66 -13.34 0.61
C THR A 249 13.30 -13.85 1.05
N TRP A 250 12.63 -14.59 0.17
CA TRP A 250 11.41 -15.32 0.55
C TRP A 250 11.66 -16.32 1.69
N GLY A 251 12.84 -16.96 1.73
CA GLY A 251 13.24 -17.87 2.81
C GLY A 251 13.29 -17.17 4.17
N GLU A 252 13.85 -15.96 4.24
CA GLU A 252 13.84 -15.16 5.47
C GLU A 252 12.42 -14.76 5.89
N LEU A 253 11.59 -14.31 4.94
CA LEU A 253 10.20 -13.95 5.23
C LEU A 253 9.37 -15.15 5.72
N LEU A 254 9.58 -16.32 5.11
CA LEU A 254 8.96 -17.59 5.53
C LEU A 254 9.40 -17.99 6.94
N GLN A 255 10.67 -17.82 7.28
CA GLN A 255 11.14 -18.10 8.63
C GLN A 255 10.50 -17.17 9.65
N VAL A 256 10.22 -15.91 9.29
CA VAL A 256 9.61 -14.91 10.17
C VAL A 256 8.11 -15.15 10.39
N GLU A 257 7.35 -15.24 9.29
CA GLU A 257 5.90 -15.40 9.33
C GLU A 257 5.40 -16.08 8.03
N PRO A 258 5.33 -17.43 8.01
CA PRO A 258 5.05 -18.19 6.78
C PRO A 258 3.75 -17.77 6.08
N GLY A 259 2.70 -17.56 6.85
CA GLY A 259 1.37 -17.21 6.33
C GLY A 259 1.38 -15.90 5.56
N MET A 260 1.96 -14.85 6.15
CA MET A 260 2.04 -13.53 5.51
C MET A 260 3.04 -13.51 4.35
N ALA A 261 4.12 -14.29 4.41
CA ALA A 261 5.07 -14.41 3.31
C ALA A 261 4.41 -15.01 2.05
N ILE A 262 3.58 -16.04 2.21
CA ILE A 262 2.81 -16.65 1.11
C ILE A 262 1.81 -15.64 0.54
N ILE A 263 1.05 -14.93 1.40
CA ILE A 263 0.11 -13.89 0.96
C ILE A 263 0.85 -12.78 0.19
N ALA A 264 2.02 -12.35 0.68
CA ALA A 264 2.82 -11.32 0.03
C ALA A 264 3.31 -11.76 -1.35
N ARG A 265 3.71 -13.02 -1.52
CA ARG A 265 4.11 -13.57 -2.82
C ARG A 265 2.95 -13.61 -3.80
N LEU A 266 1.78 -14.09 -3.38
CA LEU A 266 0.58 -14.12 -4.23
C LEU A 266 0.22 -12.71 -4.71
N LEU A 267 0.25 -11.72 -3.81
CA LEU A 267 0.03 -10.32 -4.19
C LEU A 267 1.07 -9.82 -5.19
N ALA A 268 2.34 -10.17 -5.00
CA ALA A 268 3.40 -9.76 -5.91
C ALA A 268 3.25 -10.39 -7.30
N GLU A 269 2.87 -11.66 -7.38
CA GLU A 269 2.59 -12.33 -8.66
C GLU A 269 1.41 -11.65 -9.38
N ASP A 270 0.33 -11.32 -8.67
CA ASP A 270 -0.81 -10.56 -9.21
C ASP A 270 -0.43 -9.13 -9.63
N TYR A 271 0.59 -8.54 -9.00
CA TYR A 271 1.17 -7.26 -9.37
C TYR A 271 2.15 -7.33 -10.54
N GLY A 272 2.37 -8.53 -11.10
CA GLY A 272 3.23 -8.78 -12.25
C GLY A 272 4.72 -8.97 -11.91
N TYR A 273 5.06 -9.28 -10.66
CA TYR A 273 6.40 -9.75 -10.30
C TYR A 273 6.51 -11.25 -10.57
N THR A 274 7.69 -11.68 -11.02
CA THR A 274 7.97 -13.09 -11.32
C THR A 274 9.09 -13.57 -10.42
N TYR A 275 8.86 -14.67 -9.71
CA TYR A 275 9.85 -15.31 -8.85
C TYR A 275 10.11 -16.74 -9.30
N PRO A 276 11.33 -17.27 -9.10
CA PRO A 276 11.58 -18.69 -9.27
C PRO A 276 10.57 -19.53 -8.48
N ALA A 277 10.20 -20.69 -9.03
CA ALA A 277 9.36 -21.64 -8.31
C ALA A 277 10.06 -22.02 -7.00
N ASP A 278 9.37 -21.84 -5.87
CA ASP A 278 9.86 -22.24 -4.55
C ASP A 278 8.97 -23.35 -4.00
N PRO A 279 9.49 -24.57 -3.79
CA PRO A 279 8.73 -25.68 -3.24
C PRO A 279 8.08 -25.37 -1.89
N LEU A 280 8.64 -24.44 -1.12
CA LEU A 280 8.11 -24.03 0.19
C LEU A 280 6.88 -23.13 0.09
N LEU A 281 6.64 -22.51 -1.07
CA LEU A 281 5.58 -21.53 -1.31
C LEU A 281 4.43 -22.07 -2.16
N SER A 282 4.47 -23.35 -2.53
CA SER A 282 3.36 -24.01 -3.24
C SER A 282 2.12 -24.06 -2.33
N PRO A 283 1.02 -23.34 -2.66
CA PRO A 283 -0.15 -23.16 -1.77
C PRO A 283 -0.87 -24.46 -1.39
N THR A 284 -0.60 -25.55 -2.12
CA THR A 284 -1.48 -26.71 -2.21
C THR A 284 -1.12 -27.89 -1.30
N LYS A 285 0.03 -27.90 -0.58
CA LYS A 285 0.45 -29.13 0.13
C LYS A 285 0.65 -29.07 1.64
N LYS A 286 0.79 -27.90 2.28
CA LYS A 286 1.19 -27.87 3.71
C LYS A 286 0.33 -27.07 4.68
N LEU A 287 -0.53 -26.15 4.22
CA LEU A 287 -1.34 -25.31 5.12
C LEU A 287 -2.75 -25.85 5.41
N VAL A 288 -3.15 -26.94 4.76
CA VAL A 288 -4.32 -27.71 5.20
C VAL A 288 -3.86 -28.58 6.37
N GLY A 289 -3.72 -27.97 7.55
CA GLY A 289 -3.65 -28.73 8.79
C GLY A 289 -4.87 -29.67 8.87
N PRO A 290 -4.77 -30.82 9.56
CA PRO A 290 -5.91 -31.70 9.74
C PRO A 290 -7.07 -30.87 10.28
N ARG A 291 -8.23 -30.92 9.59
CA ARG A 291 -9.46 -30.25 10.06
C ARG A 291 -9.59 -30.53 11.55
N PRO A 292 -9.81 -29.52 12.42
CA PRO A 292 -10.09 -29.78 13.82
C PRO A 292 -11.22 -30.80 13.85
N LYS A 293 -10.95 -31.96 14.47
CA LYS A 293 -11.98 -32.99 14.66
C LYS A 293 -13.15 -32.28 15.32
N GLN A 294 -14.29 -32.21 14.63
CA GLN A 294 -15.52 -31.71 15.24
C GLN A 294 -15.68 -32.48 16.55
N ALA A 295 -15.56 -31.78 17.68
CA ALA A 295 -15.85 -32.37 18.96
C ALA A 295 -17.28 -32.86 18.88
N SER A 296 -17.47 -34.19 18.88
CA SER A 296 -18.81 -34.77 18.90
C SER A 296 -19.44 -34.27 20.19
N ARG A 297 -20.42 -33.38 20.08
CA ARG A 297 -21.32 -33.07 21.20
C ARG A 297 -22.08 -34.36 21.48
N THR A 298 -21.59 -35.15 22.42
CA THR A 298 -22.41 -36.12 23.13
C THR A 298 -23.47 -35.32 23.86
N ALA A 299 -24.71 -35.43 23.39
CA ALA A 299 -25.88 -34.96 24.10
C ALA A 299 -26.07 -35.88 25.31
N ASP A 300 -25.77 -35.38 26.50
CA ASP A 300 -26.27 -35.98 27.74
C ASP A 300 -27.77 -35.67 27.83
N SER A 301 -28.59 -36.65 27.46
CA SER A 301 -29.97 -36.74 27.89
C SER A 301 -29.97 -37.33 29.31
N GLY A 302 -29.87 -36.47 30.31
CA GLY A 302 -30.09 -36.80 31.72
C GLY A 302 -31.51 -36.44 32.14
N SER A 303 -32.20 -37.44 32.66
CA SER A 303 -33.59 -37.55 33.12
C SER A 303 -34.05 -36.55 34.18
#